data_AF-A0A0R1VHF9-F1
#
_entry.id   AF-A0A0R1VHF9-F1
#
_cell.length_a   1.000
_cell.length_b   1.000
_cell.length_c   1.000
_cell.angle_alpha   90.00
_cell.angle_beta   90.00
_cell.angle_gamma   90.00
#
_symmetry.space_group_name_H-M   'P 1'
#
loop_
_entity.id
_entity.type
_entity.pdbx_description
1 polymer ?
#
loop_
_entity_poly.entity_id
_entity_poly.type
_entity_poly.pdbx_seq_one_letter_code
_entity_poly.pdbx_strand_id
1 'polypeptide(L)'
;MGQQKYSSQRTRTQHTYEFFKERQNDPAWRDDFLRIQAIRRRNRLLKIGLSFLLLLAIFIIFKVNQTSITALISHKTNQTANQLNNNSATATTASSTTANNQQASTSTVITNYARYRAYSGNYENSTGSYSLNFAAGTLTTKQQLFHFDKVILHPDGSLIINVHENSDYTGGQTLYLSILFAPANKKIQRNWQTNAPITDSSDTAINRFSLAKSSDGGKTFNMAPAYAAFEQNSTTIFNKN
;
A
#
# COMPACT_ATOMS: atom_id res chain seq x y z
N MET A 1 7.78 -1.77 37.59
CA MET A 1 7.72 -2.68 36.42
C MET A 1 7.11 -4.00 36.85
N GLY A 2 5.91 -4.35 36.36
CA GLY A 2 5.29 -5.64 36.70
C GLY A 2 5.99 -6.81 35.98
N GLN A 3 6.22 -7.92 36.68
CA GLN A 3 6.73 -9.14 36.04
C GLN A 3 5.65 -9.73 35.13
N GLN A 4 6.02 -10.04 33.88
CA GLN A 4 5.08 -10.69 32.94
C GLN A 4 4.68 -12.08 33.46
N LYS A 5 3.36 -12.30 33.51
CA LYS A 5 2.76 -13.59 33.87
C LYS A 5 2.26 -14.30 32.63
N TYR A 6 2.28 -15.63 32.67
CA TYR A 6 1.82 -16.53 31.62
C TYR A 6 0.78 -17.49 32.21
N SER A 7 -0.29 -17.74 31.46
CA SER A 7 -1.32 -18.71 31.88
C SER A 7 -0.78 -20.14 31.74
N SER A 8 -0.98 -20.97 32.76
CA SER A 8 -0.79 -22.42 32.70
C SER A 8 -2.00 -23.07 32.04
N GLN A 9 -1.78 -24.02 31.12
CA GLN A 9 -2.87 -24.81 30.56
C GLN A 9 -3.38 -25.87 31.55
N ARG A 10 -2.55 -26.25 32.51
CA ARG A 10 -2.85 -27.28 33.51
C ARG A 10 -3.75 -26.76 34.61
N THR A 11 -3.35 -25.67 35.27
CA THR A 11 -4.04 -25.15 36.46
C THR A 11 -4.96 -23.97 36.15
N ARG A 12 -4.94 -23.46 34.91
CA ARG A 12 -5.65 -22.24 34.49
C ARG A 12 -5.31 -20.99 35.33
N THR A 13 -4.20 -21.03 36.06
CA THR A 13 -3.67 -19.93 36.86
C THR A 13 -2.51 -19.25 36.15
N GLN A 14 -2.23 -18.00 36.51
CA GLN A 14 -1.15 -17.23 35.92
C GLN A 14 0.10 -17.26 36.80
N HIS A 15 1.24 -17.60 36.21
CA HIS A 15 2.52 -17.66 36.90
C HIS A 15 3.61 -16.89 36.15
N THR A 16 4.67 -16.50 36.85
CA THR A 16 5.82 -15.80 36.25
C THR A 16 6.68 -16.78 35.46
N TYR A 17 7.55 -16.27 34.59
CA TYR A 17 8.50 -17.13 33.88
C TYR A 17 9.43 -17.91 34.82
N GLU A 18 9.88 -17.29 35.91
CA GLU A 18 10.76 -17.96 36.89
C GLU A 18 10.07 -19.17 37.51
N PHE A 19 8.76 -19.09 37.80
CA PHE A 19 7.98 -20.24 38.28
C PHE A 19 8.05 -21.44 37.32
N PHE A 20 7.95 -21.22 36.01
CA PHE A 20 8.02 -22.29 35.01
C PHE A 20 9.45 -22.76 34.78
N LYS A 21 10.44 -21.86 34.88
CA LYS A 21 11.86 -22.18 34.73
C LYS A 21 12.38 -23.06 35.87
N GLU A 22 11.98 -22.77 37.10
CA GLU A 22 12.27 -23.62 38.28
C GLU A 22 11.74 -25.05 38.10
N ARG A 23 10.62 -25.20 37.38
CA ARG A 23 9.92 -26.48 37.14
C ARG A 23 10.24 -27.08 35.77
N GLN A 24 11.30 -26.62 35.10
CA GLN A 24 11.63 -27.10 33.75
C GLN A 24 11.89 -28.61 33.68
N ASN A 25 12.30 -29.23 34.79
CA ASN A 25 12.60 -30.66 34.89
C ASN A 25 11.43 -31.49 35.45
N ASP A 26 10.32 -30.85 35.86
CA ASP A 26 9.11 -31.53 36.31
C ASP A 26 8.29 -31.94 35.06
N PRO A 27 8.03 -33.25 34.83
CA PRO A 27 7.25 -33.72 33.70
C PRO A 27 5.87 -33.05 33.61
N ALA A 28 5.26 -32.70 34.74
CA ALA A 28 3.94 -32.08 34.78
C ALA A 28 3.91 -30.62 34.31
N TRP A 29 5.08 -29.95 34.26
CA TRP A 29 5.21 -28.54 33.88
C TRP A 29 6.07 -28.33 32.63
N ARG A 30 6.66 -29.41 32.10
CA ARG A 30 7.57 -29.35 30.95
C ARG A 30 6.92 -28.72 29.72
N ASP A 31 5.68 -29.09 29.40
CA ASP A 31 4.98 -28.58 28.22
C ASP A 31 4.64 -27.09 28.34
N ASP A 32 4.18 -26.67 29.52
CA ASP A 32 3.93 -25.25 29.82
C ASP A 32 5.23 -24.45 29.71
N PHE A 33 6.35 -24.98 30.23
CA PHE A 33 7.66 -24.35 30.12
C PHE A 33 8.12 -24.19 28.67
N LEU A 34 8.04 -25.26 27.86
CA LEU A 34 8.44 -25.22 26.44
C LEU A 34 7.59 -24.22 25.64
N ARG A 35 6.27 -24.19 25.88
CA ARG A 35 5.36 -23.21 25.26
C ARG A 35 5.78 -21.79 25.60
N ILE A 36 6.00 -21.49 26.89
CA ILE A 36 6.34 -20.14 27.35
C ILE A 36 7.74 -19.73 26.85
N GLN A 37 8.67 -20.68 26.79
CA GLN A 37 9.99 -20.45 26.19
C GLN A 37 9.88 -20.08 24.72
N ALA A 38 9.03 -20.77 23.94
CA ALA A 38 8.76 -20.43 22.54
C ALA A 38 8.13 -19.03 22.39
N ILE A 39 7.15 -18.69 23.24
CA ILE A 39 6.54 -17.34 23.27
C ILE A 39 7.60 -16.27 23.53
N ARG A 40 8.47 -16.47 24.53
CA ARG A 40 9.54 -15.52 24.86
C ARG A 40 10.59 -15.42 23.77
N ARG A 41 10.96 -16.53 23.13
CA ARG A 41 11.90 -16.53 21.99
C ARG A 41 11.33 -15.74 20.82
N ARG A 42 10.06 -15.96 20.47
CA ARG A 42 9.37 -15.20 19.41
C ARG A 42 9.30 -13.71 19.74
N ASN A 43 8.92 -13.36 20.97
CA ASN A 43 8.86 -11.96 21.40
C ASN A 43 10.25 -11.30 21.42
N ARG A 44 11.31 -12.02 21.80
CA ARG A 44 12.69 -11.51 21.73
C ARG A 44 13.12 -11.28 20.28
N LEU A 45 12.85 -12.23 19.39
CA LEU A 45 13.15 -12.10 17.96
C LEU A 45 12.38 -10.93 17.32
N LEU A 46 11.10 -10.75 17.66
CA LEU A 46 10.31 -9.61 17.21
C LEU A 46 10.89 -8.28 17.70
N LYS A 47 11.27 -8.19 18.98
CA LYS A 47 11.90 -6.97 19.54
C LYS A 47 13.24 -6.66 18.88
N ILE A 48 14.10 -7.66 18.69
CA ILE A 48 15.39 -7.49 18.01
C ILE A 48 15.17 -7.07 16.55
N GLY A 49 14.27 -7.75 15.84
CA GLY A 49 13.93 -7.42 14.45
C GLY A 49 13.39 -5.99 14.32
N LEU A 50 12.48 -5.58 15.21
CA LEU A 50 11.94 -4.23 15.23
C LEU A 50 13.03 -3.18 15.53
N SER A 51 13.92 -3.46 16.48
CA SER A 51 15.06 -2.58 16.79
C SER A 51 16.00 -2.43 15.60
N PHE A 52 16.28 -3.51 14.87
CA PHE A 52 17.13 -3.48 13.69
C PHE A 52 16.48 -2.69 12.54
N LEU A 53 15.17 -2.86 12.35
CA LEU A 53 14.40 -2.14 11.34
C LEU A 53 14.35 -0.63 11.64
N LEU A 54 14.25 -0.25 12.91
CA LEU A 54 14.34 1.14 13.35
C LEU A 54 15.72 1.75 13.07
N LEU A 55 16.80 1.02 13.39
CA LEU A 55 18.16 1.46 13.10
C LEU A 55 18.42 1.59 11.59
N LEU A 56 17.88 0.69 10.77
CA LEU A 56 17.99 0.77 9.31
C LEU A 56 17.25 1.98 8.74
N ALA A 57 16.05 2.28 9.25
CA ALA A 57 15.30 3.48 8.86
C ALA A 57 16.07 4.76 9.20
N ILE A 58 16.64 4.86 10.40
CA ILE A 58 17.48 6.00 10.82
C ILE A 58 18.70 6.13 9.90
N PHE A 59 19.36 5.02 9.57
CA PHE A 59 20.52 5.02 8.67
C PHE A 59 20.18 5.51 7.26
N ILE A 60 19.04 5.10 6.69
CA ILE A 60 18.58 5.56 5.38
C ILE A 60 18.29 7.07 5.39
N ILE A 61 17.60 7.57 6.41
CA ILE A 61 17.30 9.01 6.56
C ILE A 61 18.60 9.82 6.63
N PHE A 62 19.60 9.35 7.38
CA PHE A 62 20.88 10.04 7.53
C PHE A 62 21.69 10.08 6.21
N LYS A 63 21.62 9.02 5.40
CA LYS A 63 22.28 8.97 4.08
C LYS A 63 21.57 9.84 3.04
N VAL A 64 20.24 9.82 3.00
CA VAL A 64 19.46 10.65 2.06
C VAL A 64 19.73 12.14 2.26
N ASN A 65 19.88 12.59 3.53
CA ASN A 65 20.18 13.99 3.84
C ASN A 65 21.61 14.44 3.49
N GLN A 66 22.57 13.55 3.28
CA GLN A 66 23.93 13.94 2.81
C GLN A 66 24.03 14.09 1.29
N THR A 67 23.12 13.52 0.51
CA THR A 67 23.18 13.57 -0.98
C THR A 67 22.58 14.85 -1.59
N SER A 68 22.01 15.74 -0.78
CA SER A 68 21.26 16.91 -1.26
C SER A 68 22.07 18.22 -1.31
N ILE A 69 23.40 18.20 -1.09
CA ILE A 69 24.26 19.40 -1.14
C ILE A 69 25.29 19.35 -2.30
N THR A 70 25.14 18.44 -3.27
CA THR A 70 26.10 18.38 -4.40
C THR A 70 25.44 18.13 -5.76
N ALA A 71 24.45 18.96 -6.11
CA ALA A 71 23.92 19.00 -7.48
C ALA A 71 23.41 20.39 -7.88
N LEU A 72 24.15 21.45 -7.54
CA LEU A 72 23.88 22.80 -8.02
C LEU A 72 25.20 23.45 -8.46
N ILE A 73 25.74 23.03 -9.61
CA ILE A 73 26.62 23.80 -10.51
C ILE A 73 26.82 22.93 -11.78
N SER A 74 26.84 23.59 -12.95
CA SER A 74 27.15 23.09 -14.30
C SER A 74 26.03 22.38 -15.07
N HIS A 75 25.61 22.78 -16.27
CA HIS A 75 26.01 23.85 -17.18
C HIS A 75 24.83 24.25 -18.06
N LYS A 76 24.66 25.56 -18.21
CA LYS A 76 23.98 26.23 -19.33
C LYS A 76 24.99 26.29 -20.49
N THR A 77 24.65 25.88 -21.71
CA THR A 77 24.98 26.54 -22.99
C THR A 77 24.25 25.86 -24.15
N ASN A 78 23.73 26.72 -25.03
CA ASN A 78 22.91 26.53 -26.21
C ASN A 78 23.48 25.59 -27.28
N GLN A 79 22.60 25.03 -28.12
CA GLN A 79 22.68 25.24 -29.57
C GLN A 79 21.36 24.88 -30.27
N THR A 80 20.79 25.87 -30.94
CA THR A 80 19.68 25.81 -31.88
C THR A 80 20.26 25.64 -33.29
N ALA A 81 19.74 24.72 -34.10
CA ALA A 81 19.69 24.87 -35.55
C ALA A 81 18.67 23.90 -36.17
N ASN A 82 17.77 24.49 -36.96
CA ASN A 82 16.73 23.85 -37.77
C ASN A 82 17.29 22.86 -38.79
N GLN A 83 16.49 21.84 -39.14
CA GLN A 83 16.21 21.54 -40.55
C GLN A 83 14.92 20.72 -40.71
N LEU A 84 13.90 21.39 -41.26
CA LEU A 84 12.77 20.79 -41.96
C LEU A 84 13.28 20.17 -43.26
N ASN A 85 12.86 18.94 -43.56
CA ASN A 85 12.65 18.55 -44.95
C ASN A 85 11.53 17.51 -45.08
N ASN A 86 10.67 17.75 -46.06
CA ASN A 86 9.42 17.05 -46.35
C ASN A 86 9.63 15.85 -47.29
N ASN A 87 8.60 14.98 -47.29
CA ASN A 87 8.21 14.01 -48.31
C ASN A 87 9.05 12.73 -48.50
N SER A 88 8.47 11.58 -48.19
CA SER A 88 7.67 10.82 -49.18
C SER A 88 7.16 9.52 -48.57
N ALA A 89 5.87 9.25 -48.79
CA ALA A 89 5.26 7.96 -48.52
C ALA A 89 5.78 6.91 -49.52
N THR A 90 6.19 5.74 -49.03
CA THR A 90 6.13 4.51 -49.82
C THR A 90 5.90 3.34 -48.87
N ALA A 91 4.77 2.67 -49.08
CA ALA A 91 4.42 1.45 -48.39
C ALA A 91 5.40 0.33 -48.75
N THR A 92 5.86 -0.43 -47.75
CA THR A 92 6.38 -1.77 -47.99
C THR A 92 5.95 -2.66 -46.84
N THR A 93 5.01 -3.52 -47.18
CA THR A 93 4.54 -4.67 -46.43
C THR A 93 5.72 -5.55 -46.04
N ALA A 94 5.96 -5.70 -44.74
CA ALA A 94 6.80 -6.76 -44.21
C ALA A 94 6.04 -7.46 -43.09
N SER A 95 5.43 -8.59 -43.45
CA SER A 95 4.96 -9.60 -42.50
C SER A 95 6.14 -10.10 -41.68
N SER A 96 6.14 -9.82 -40.38
CA SER A 96 6.92 -10.57 -39.41
C SER A 96 5.99 -11.04 -38.31
N THR A 97 5.60 -12.31 -38.42
CA THR A 97 5.08 -13.12 -37.34
C THR A 97 6.07 -13.13 -36.19
N THR A 98 5.81 -12.33 -35.15
CA THR A 98 6.50 -12.44 -33.87
C THR A 98 5.52 -12.97 -32.85
N ALA A 99 5.88 -14.15 -32.35
CA ALA A 99 5.17 -14.93 -31.36
C ALA A 99 4.59 -14.06 -30.26
N ASN A 100 3.27 -14.10 -30.13
CA ASN A 100 2.54 -13.53 -29.02
C ASN A 100 2.82 -14.40 -27.78
N ASN A 101 4.03 -14.27 -27.22
CA ASN A 101 4.27 -14.66 -25.84
C ASN A 101 3.40 -13.74 -25.00
N GLN A 102 2.23 -14.23 -24.62
CA GLN A 102 1.41 -13.66 -23.57
C GLN A 102 2.22 -13.70 -22.27
N GLN A 103 3.08 -12.70 -22.10
CA GLN A 103 3.64 -12.37 -20.81
C GLN A 103 2.44 -12.00 -19.95
N ALA A 104 2.10 -12.87 -19.01
CA ALA A 104 1.04 -12.63 -18.05
C ALA A 104 1.31 -11.27 -17.40
N SER A 105 0.49 -10.27 -17.71
CA SER A 105 0.66 -8.94 -17.16
C SER A 105 0.43 -9.04 -15.66
N THR A 106 1.49 -8.92 -14.88
CA THR A 106 1.43 -9.00 -13.41
C THR A 106 1.34 -7.60 -12.81
N SER A 107 0.58 -7.48 -11.72
CA SER A 107 0.54 -6.28 -10.90
C SER A 107 1.92 -5.96 -10.30
N THR A 108 2.25 -4.69 -10.15
CA THR A 108 3.56 -4.23 -9.64
C THR A 108 3.40 -3.33 -8.43
N VAL A 109 4.22 -3.53 -7.40
CA VAL A 109 4.24 -2.62 -6.23
C VAL A 109 5.05 -1.37 -6.58
N ILE A 110 4.46 -0.21 -6.35
CA ILE A 110 5.09 1.08 -6.62
C ILE A 110 5.66 1.65 -5.32
N THR A 111 6.97 1.88 -5.31
CA THR A 111 7.68 2.50 -4.18
C THR A 111 7.69 4.03 -4.29
N ASN A 112 7.95 4.58 -5.48
CA ASN A 112 7.86 6.01 -5.74
C ASN A 112 6.46 6.38 -6.25
N TYR A 113 5.47 6.38 -5.35
CA TYR A 113 4.09 6.75 -5.72
C TYR A 113 3.93 8.26 -5.97
N ALA A 114 4.87 9.10 -5.54
CA ALA A 114 4.87 10.55 -5.83
C ALA A 114 4.91 10.87 -7.33
N ARG A 115 5.35 9.93 -8.18
CA ARG A 115 5.24 10.03 -9.65
C ARG A 115 3.81 10.25 -10.14
N TYR A 116 2.80 9.87 -9.35
CA TYR A 116 1.38 10.02 -9.65
C TYR A 116 0.78 11.31 -9.08
N ARG A 117 1.59 12.33 -8.75
CA ARG A 117 1.11 13.64 -8.26
C ARG A 117 0.06 14.31 -9.15
N ALA A 118 0.01 13.98 -10.43
CA ALA A 118 -1.02 14.49 -11.35
C ALA A 118 -2.42 13.94 -11.06
N TYR A 119 -2.52 12.87 -10.26
CA TYR A 119 -3.78 12.30 -9.77
C TYR A 119 -4.16 12.86 -8.39
N SER A 120 -3.32 13.68 -7.77
CA SER A 120 -3.65 14.34 -6.52
C SER A 120 -4.73 15.39 -6.71
N GLY A 121 -5.56 15.58 -5.68
CA GLY A 121 -6.54 16.64 -5.59
C GLY A 121 -7.78 16.21 -4.81
N ASN A 122 -8.87 16.95 -5.00
CA ASN A 122 -10.10 16.73 -4.25
C ASN A 122 -11.03 15.81 -5.03
N TYR A 123 -11.67 14.91 -4.30
CA TYR A 123 -12.57 13.90 -4.81
C TYR A 123 -13.84 13.89 -3.98
N GLU A 124 -14.99 13.78 -4.64
CA GLU A 124 -16.29 13.89 -3.98
C GLU A 124 -17.27 12.83 -4.48
N ASN A 125 -18.19 12.46 -3.60
CA ASN A 125 -19.40 11.74 -3.92
C ASN A 125 -20.53 12.21 -2.99
N SER A 126 -21.71 11.59 -3.10
CA SER A 126 -22.87 11.91 -2.25
C SER A 126 -22.64 11.70 -0.75
N THR A 127 -21.61 10.93 -0.37
CA THR A 127 -21.32 10.55 1.02
C THR A 127 -20.18 11.33 1.66
N GLY A 128 -19.36 12.05 0.89
CA GLY A 128 -18.26 12.82 1.45
C GLY A 128 -17.27 13.39 0.43
N SER A 129 -16.32 14.16 0.98
CA SER A 129 -15.21 14.76 0.25
C SER A 129 -13.89 14.21 0.80
N TYR A 130 -12.96 13.99 -0.11
CA TYR A 130 -11.67 13.37 0.11
C TYR A 130 -10.59 14.17 -0.59
N SER A 131 -9.42 14.34 0.04
CA SER A 131 -8.24 14.92 -0.61
C SER A 131 -7.18 13.85 -0.73
N LEU A 132 -6.87 13.44 -1.96
CA LEU A 132 -5.84 12.45 -2.26
C LEU A 132 -4.55 13.17 -2.63
N ASN A 133 -3.45 12.85 -1.96
CA ASN A 133 -2.16 13.47 -2.23
C ASN A 133 -1.06 12.42 -2.40
N PHE A 134 -0.73 12.11 -3.65
CA PHE A 134 0.35 11.18 -3.97
C PHE A 134 1.74 11.72 -3.62
N ALA A 135 1.95 13.04 -3.60
CA ALA A 135 3.26 13.59 -3.24
C ALA A 135 3.54 13.41 -1.73
N ALA A 136 2.52 13.64 -0.90
CA ALA A 136 2.60 13.43 0.55
C ALA A 136 2.34 11.97 0.97
N GLY A 137 1.73 11.16 0.10
CA GLY A 137 1.32 9.80 0.42
C GLY A 137 0.17 9.76 1.42
N THR A 138 -0.83 10.63 1.23
CA THR A 138 -1.95 10.77 2.17
C THR A 138 -3.31 10.78 1.49
N LEU A 139 -4.31 10.33 2.23
CA LEU A 139 -5.73 10.56 1.97
C LEU A 139 -6.30 11.30 3.18
N THR A 140 -6.88 12.47 2.95
CA THR A 140 -7.49 13.29 4.01
C THR A 140 -9.01 13.31 3.83
N THR A 141 -9.75 13.05 4.89
CA THR A 141 -11.19 13.29 4.97
C THR A 141 -11.46 14.51 5.87
N LYS A 142 -12.72 14.87 6.10
CA LYS A 142 -13.05 15.98 7.03
C LYS A 142 -12.52 15.77 8.45
N GLN A 143 -12.32 14.52 8.88
CA GLN A 143 -12.07 14.17 10.28
C GLN A 143 -10.78 13.35 10.47
N GLN A 144 -10.23 12.79 9.40
CA GLN A 144 -9.20 11.75 9.49
C GLN A 144 -8.11 11.98 8.45
N LEU A 145 -6.87 11.69 8.86
CA LEU A 145 -5.71 11.63 7.98
C LEU A 145 -5.24 10.18 7.87
N PHE A 146 -5.17 9.70 6.64
CA PHE A 146 -4.65 8.38 6.33
C PHE A 146 -3.32 8.49 5.59
N HIS A 147 -2.41 7.55 5.86
CA HIS A 147 -1.11 7.44 5.21
C HIS A 147 -1.05 6.21 4.31
N PHE A 148 -0.36 6.33 3.18
CA PHE A 148 -0.18 5.24 2.23
C PHE A 148 0.76 4.18 2.80
N ASP A 149 0.30 2.94 2.81
CA ASP A 149 1.09 1.76 3.17
C ASP A 149 1.71 1.10 1.94
N LYS A 150 0.90 0.97 0.89
CA LYS A 150 1.24 0.22 -0.31
C LYS A 150 0.44 0.72 -1.49
N VAL A 151 1.14 0.96 -2.60
CA VAL A 151 0.53 1.27 -3.90
C VAL A 151 0.85 0.14 -4.86
N ILE A 152 -0.17 -0.42 -5.51
CA ILE A 152 -0.04 -1.49 -6.49
C ILE A 152 -0.62 -1.00 -7.80
N LEU A 153 0.15 -1.09 -8.88
CA LEU A 153 -0.28 -0.84 -10.25
C LEU A 153 -0.73 -2.14 -10.90
N HIS A 154 -1.96 -2.15 -11.40
CA HIS A 154 -2.49 -3.25 -12.19
C HIS A 154 -2.21 -3.05 -13.69
N PRO A 155 -2.22 -4.15 -14.47
CA PRO A 155 -2.06 -4.11 -15.93
C PRO A 155 -3.03 -3.20 -16.69
N ASP A 156 -4.24 -3.02 -16.19
CA ASP A 156 -5.25 -2.12 -16.80
C ASP A 156 -4.98 -0.64 -16.51
N GLY A 157 -3.94 -0.33 -15.73
CA GLY A 157 -3.57 1.02 -15.32
C GLY A 157 -4.29 1.50 -14.06
N SER A 158 -5.16 0.68 -13.46
CA SER A 158 -5.76 0.98 -12.15
C SER A 158 -4.73 0.81 -11.03
N LEU A 159 -4.98 1.48 -9.90
CA LEU A 159 -4.16 1.41 -8.71
C LEU A 159 -4.97 0.85 -7.53
N ILE A 160 -4.30 0.07 -6.69
CA ILE A 160 -4.75 -0.23 -5.32
C ILE A 160 -3.85 0.56 -4.37
N ILE A 161 -4.44 1.35 -3.48
CA ILE A 161 -3.71 2.16 -2.50
C ILE A 161 -4.22 1.77 -1.11
N ASN A 162 -3.43 0.99 -0.39
CA ASN A 162 -3.74 0.66 0.99
C ASN A 162 -3.30 1.82 1.88
N VAL A 163 -4.15 2.18 2.84
CA VAL A 163 -3.91 3.28 3.76
C VAL A 163 -4.33 2.93 5.18
N HIS A 164 -3.71 3.56 6.15
CA HIS A 164 -4.09 3.47 7.56
C HIS A 164 -4.28 4.85 8.17
N GLU A 165 -5.20 4.96 9.11
CA GLU A 165 -5.43 6.17 9.89
C GLU A 165 -4.29 6.42 10.87
N ASN A 166 -3.82 7.66 10.98
CA ASN A 166 -2.93 8.04 12.05
C ASN A 166 -3.71 8.14 13.37
N SER A 167 -3.42 7.24 14.32
CA SER A 167 -4.19 7.06 15.56
C SER A 167 -3.76 8.01 16.68
N ASP A 168 -3.58 9.31 16.40
CA ASP A 168 -3.14 10.25 17.42
C ASP A 168 -4.26 10.67 18.39
N TYR A 169 -5.54 10.36 18.10
CA TYR A 169 -6.67 11.01 18.78
C TYR A 169 -7.61 10.17 19.64
N THR A 170 -7.64 8.84 19.58
CA THR A 170 -8.51 8.06 20.48
C THR A 170 -7.95 6.67 20.71
N GLY A 171 -8.09 6.13 21.92
CA GLY A 171 -7.73 4.74 22.27
C GLY A 171 -8.59 3.67 21.58
N GLY A 172 -8.96 3.89 20.31
CA GLY A 172 -9.70 2.99 19.43
C GLY A 172 -8.79 2.18 18.50
N GLN A 173 -9.40 1.28 17.72
CA GLN A 173 -8.70 0.47 16.72
C GLN A 173 -8.31 1.33 15.52
N THR A 174 -7.06 1.24 15.09
CA THR A 174 -6.57 1.85 13.83
C THR A 174 -7.44 1.41 12.65
N LEU A 175 -8.00 2.36 11.91
CA LEU A 175 -8.77 2.08 10.71
C LEU A 175 -7.84 1.86 9.51
N TYR A 176 -8.08 0.78 8.78
CA TYR A 176 -7.38 0.46 7.53
C TYR A 176 -8.34 0.45 6.35
N LEU A 177 -8.00 1.20 5.31
CA LEU A 177 -8.77 1.32 4.07
C LEU A 177 -7.92 0.91 2.88
N SER A 178 -8.58 0.55 1.78
CA SER A 178 -7.94 0.41 0.48
C SER A 178 -8.73 1.17 -0.57
N ILE A 179 -8.02 1.89 -1.42
CA ILE A 179 -8.58 2.70 -2.50
C ILE A 179 -8.38 1.90 -3.79
N LEU A 180 -9.47 1.62 -4.50
CA LEU A 180 -9.42 1.20 -5.89
C LEU A 180 -9.52 2.45 -6.75
N PHE A 181 -8.45 2.80 -7.45
CA PHE A 181 -8.33 4.05 -8.20
C PHE A 181 -8.22 3.76 -9.69
N ALA A 182 -9.01 4.45 -10.50
CA ALA A 182 -8.90 4.44 -11.95
C ALA A 182 -8.58 5.85 -12.48
N PRO A 183 -7.43 6.03 -13.14
CA PRO A 183 -7.14 7.28 -13.84
C PRO A 183 -8.18 7.58 -14.93
N ALA A 184 -8.27 8.85 -15.31
CA ALA A 184 -9.01 9.25 -16.50
C ALA A 184 -8.57 8.42 -17.73
N ASN A 185 -9.52 8.11 -18.60
CA ASN A 185 -9.36 7.31 -19.82
C ASN A 185 -8.93 5.85 -19.62
N LYS A 186 -9.01 5.33 -18.39
CA LYS A 186 -8.78 3.91 -18.07
C LYS A 186 -10.04 3.30 -17.51
N LYS A 187 -10.42 2.09 -17.90
CA LYS A 187 -11.50 1.30 -17.29
C LYS A 187 -10.90 0.17 -16.46
N ILE A 188 -11.55 -0.20 -15.36
CA ILE A 188 -11.17 -1.39 -14.61
C ILE A 188 -11.73 -2.62 -15.33
N GLN A 189 -10.85 -3.58 -15.63
CA GLN A 189 -11.22 -4.71 -16.49
C GLN A 189 -11.64 -5.96 -15.70
N ARG A 190 -11.18 -6.07 -14.46
CA ARG A 190 -11.44 -7.24 -13.61
C ARG A 190 -11.27 -6.91 -12.14
N ASN A 191 -11.83 -7.77 -11.30
CA ASN A 191 -11.51 -7.84 -9.89
C ASN A 191 -10.16 -8.54 -9.72
N TRP A 192 -9.11 -7.81 -9.34
CA TRP A 192 -7.75 -8.34 -9.22
C TRP A 192 -7.53 -9.24 -7.99
N GLN A 193 -8.51 -9.39 -7.10
CA GLN A 193 -8.47 -10.38 -6.01
C GLN A 193 -9.02 -11.75 -6.44
N THR A 194 -10.06 -11.77 -7.28
CA THR A 194 -10.74 -13.00 -7.71
C THR A 194 -10.42 -13.37 -9.16
N ASN A 195 -9.78 -12.47 -9.90
CA ASN A 195 -9.55 -12.52 -11.34
C ASN A 195 -10.85 -12.56 -12.19
N ALA A 196 -12.02 -12.32 -11.57
CA ALA A 196 -13.29 -12.27 -12.29
C ALA A 196 -13.40 -10.98 -13.13
N PRO A 197 -13.88 -11.04 -14.38
CA PRO A 197 -14.11 -9.85 -15.19
C PRO A 197 -15.17 -8.96 -14.52
N ILE A 198 -15.07 -7.65 -14.73
CA ILE A 198 -16.09 -6.68 -14.28
C ILE A 198 -16.45 -5.75 -15.44
N THR A 199 -17.65 -5.18 -15.38
CA THR A 199 -18.06 -4.13 -16.32
C THR A 199 -18.01 -2.78 -15.63
N ASP A 200 -16.91 -2.04 -15.78
CA ASP A 200 -16.79 -0.69 -15.23
C ASP A 200 -17.73 0.28 -15.99
N SER A 201 -18.81 0.72 -15.33
CA SER A 201 -19.83 1.64 -15.86
C SER A 201 -19.55 3.11 -15.56
N SER A 202 -18.44 3.42 -14.87
CA SER A 202 -18.15 4.78 -14.40
C SER A 202 -17.66 5.73 -15.51
N ASP A 203 -17.83 7.03 -15.33
CA ASP A 203 -17.35 8.04 -16.30
C ASP A 203 -15.80 8.06 -16.36
N THR A 204 -15.25 7.80 -17.55
CA THR A 204 -13.81 7.79 -17.77
C THR A 204 -13.20 9.16 -18.02
N ALA A 205 -13.98 10.22 -18.21
CA ALA A 205 -13.45 11.55 -18.48
C ALA A 205 -12.62 12.11 -17.32
N ILE A 206 -12.81 11.58 -16.12
CA ILE A 206 -12.19 12.04 -14.88
C ILE A 206 -11.56 10.88 -14.10
N ASN A 207 -10.63 11.22 -13.21
CA ASN A 207 -10.12 10.26 -12.24
C ASN A 207 -11.24 9.90 -11.27
N ARG A 208 -11.29 8.64 -10.88
CA ARG A 208 -12.27 8.16 -9.91
C ARG A 208 -11.69 7.09 -9.01
N PHE A 209 -12.30 6.92 -7.85
CA PHE A 209 -11.97 5.85 -6.95
C PHE A 209 -13.16 5.34 -6.16
N SER A 210 -12.98 4.19 -5.53
CA SER A 210 -13.88 3.67 -4.50
C SER A 210 -13.08 3.09 -3.34
N LEU A 211 -13.74 2.91 -2.20
CA LEU A 211 -13.10 2.50 -0.96
C LEU A 211 -13.53 1.08 -0.56
N ALA A 212 -12.56 0.37 0.01
CA ALA A 212 -12.70 -0.91 0.67
C ALA A 212 -12.17 -0.80 2.09
N LYS A 213 -12.59 -1.74 2.95
CA LYS A 213 -12.18 -1.80 4.35
C LYS A 213 -11.42 -3.08 4.63
N SER A 214 -10.55 -3.00 5.65
CA SER A 214 -9.94 -4.17 6.27
C SER A 214 -10.59 -4.43 7.63
N SER A 215 -10.88 -5.69 7.94
CA SER A 215 -11.37 -6.12 9.25
C SER A 215 -10.31 -6.79 10.13
N ASP A 216 -9.06 -6.92 9.65
CA ASP A 216 -8.00 -7.72 10.28
C ASP A 216 -6.70 -6.95 10.54
N GLY A 217 -6.80 -5.62 10.65
CA GLY A 217 -5.68 -4.72 10.91
C GLY A 217 -4.76 -4.49 9.71
N GLY A 218 -5.32 -4.45 8.51
CA GLY A 218 -4.63 -4.10 7.26
C GLY A 218 -3.96 -5.28 6.56
N LYS A 219 -4.21 -6.52 7.00
CA LYS A 219 -3.60 -7.71 6.39
C LYS A 219 -4.34 -8.11 5.12
N THR A 220 -5.67 -8.05 5.15
CA THR A 220 -6.54 -8.31 4.01
C THR A 220 -7.59 -7.22 3.88
N PHE A 221 -7.90 -6.86 2.64
CA PHE A 221 -8.93 -5.89 2.30
C PHE A 221 -10.05 -6.58 1.54
N ASN A 222 -11.29 -6.38 1.95
CA ASN A 222 -12.43 -6.84 1.17
C ASN A 222 -12.70 -5.81 0.07
N MET A 223 -12.17 -6.03 -1.14
CA MET A 223 -12.32 -5.09 -2.25
C MET A 223 -13.67 -5.21 -2.99
N ALA A 224 -14.50 -6.20 -2.66
CA ALA A 224 -15.77 -6.42 -3.38
C ALA A 224 -16.66 -5.16 -3.43
N PRO A 225 -16.84 -4.39 -2.34
CA PRO A 225 -17.61 -3.14 -2.38
C PRO A 225 -17.00 -2.09 -3.32
N ALA A 226 -15.67 -2.01 -3.39
CA ALA A 226 -14.98 -1.06 -4.25
C ALA A 226 -15.20 -1.40 -5.74
N TYR A 227 -15.06 -2.67 -6.12
CA TYR A 227 -15.35 -3.11 -7.49
C TYR A 227 -16.83 -2.89 -7.87
N ALA A 228 -17.75 -3.24 -6.98
CA ALA A 228 -19.19 -3.02 -7.21
C ALA A 228 -19.51 -1.53 -7.46
N ALA A 229 -18.82 -0.60 -6.79
CA ALA A 229 -19.01 0.82 -7.01
C ALA A 229 -18.62 1.28 -8.44
N PHE A 230 -17.60 0.66 -9.04
CA PHE A 230 -17.26 0.91 -10.45
C PHE A 230 -18.30 0.34 -11.41
N GLU A 231 -18.86 -0.84 -11.11
CA GLU A 231 -19.91 -1.45 -11.93
C GLU A 231 -21.22 -0.66 -11.89
N GLN A 232 -21.50 -0.01 -10.77
CA GLN A 232 -22.73 0.75 -10.51
C GLN A 232 -22.59 2.25 -10.77
N ASN A 233 -21.42 2.73 -11.20
CA ASN A 233 -21.12 4.16 -11.35
C ASN A 233 -21.40 4.98 -10.05
N SER A 234 -21.03 4.41 -8.90
CA SER A 234 -21.14 5.04 -7.57
C SER A 234 -19.77 5.39 -7.00
N THR A 235 -18.82 5.69 -7.88
CA THR A 235 -17.43 6.06 -7.53
C THR A 235 -17.33 7.50 -7.02
N THR A 236 -16.31 7.76 -6.21
CA THR A 236 -15.86 9.10 -5.86
C THR A 236 -15.07 9.69 -7.02
N ILE A 237 -15.45 10.89 -7.47
CA ILE A 237 -14.92 11.50 -8.70
C ILE A 237 -14.07 12.73 -8.41
N PHE A 238 -13.08 12.98 -9.25
CA PHE A 238 -12.21 14.16 -9.13
C PHE A 238 -12.99 15.45 -9.36
N ASN A 239 -12.91 16.36 -8.39
CA ASN A 239 -13.50 17.69 -8.47
C ASN A 239 -12.43 18.70 -8.95
N LYS A 240 -12.59 19.19 -10.19
CA LYS A 240 -11.81 20.30 -10.75
C LYS A 240 -12.38 21.62 -10.21
N ASN A 241 -12.05 21.96 -8.97
CA ASN A 241 -12.22 23.34 -8.50
C ASN A 241 -11.21 24.26 -9.17
#